data_AF-A0A2M7M4V0-F1
#
_entry.id   AF-A0A2M7M4V0-F1
#
_cell.length_a   1.000
_cell.length_b   1.000
_cell.length_c   1.000
_cell.angle_alpha   90.00
_cell.angle_beta   90.00
_cell.angle_gamma   90.00
#
_symmetry.space_group_name_H-M   'P 1'
#
loop_
_entity.id
_entity.type
_entity.pdbx_description
1 polymer ?
#
loop_
_entity_poly.entity_id
_entity_poly.type
_entity_poly.pdbx_seq_one_letter_code
_entity_poly.pdbx_strand_id
1 'polypeptide(L)'
;MEIKKLLDVCSEPLKSIVTIALNTGMRKGEILNLKWRDIDFNQRIIYLLETKSGEKREVPMNDVVYNVDRPKDSSGIIGSQIF
;
A
#
# COMPACT_ATOMS: atom_id res chain seq x y z
N MET A 1 -19.13 -4.87 -8.67
CA MET A 1 -19.35 -6.32 -8.39
C MET A 1 -18.13 -7.17 -8.74
N GLU A 2 -17.32 -6.78 -9.74
CA GLU A 2 -16.15 -7.55 -10.21
C GLU A 2 -14.91 -7.43 -9.30
N ILE A 3 -14.65 -6.23 -8.77
CA ILE A 3 -13.51 -5.95 -7.87
C ILE A 3 -13.53 -6.89 -6.65
N LYS A 4 -14.71 -7.11 -6.06
CA LYS A 4 -14.85 -7.99 -4.88
C LYS A 4 -14.49 -9.44 -5.23
N LYS A 5 -14.97 -9.95 -6.37
CA LYS A 5 -14.64 -11.31 -6.84
C LYS A 5 -13.13 -11.49 -7.06
N LEU A 6 -12.45 -10.46 -7.58
CA LEU A 6 -11.00 -10.48 -7.74
C LEU A 6 -10.29 -10.54 -6.38
N LEU A 7 -10.68 -9.67 -5.43
CA LEU A 7 -10.10 -9.64 -4.08
C LEU A 7 -10.38 -10.91 -3.25
N ASP A 8 -11.48 -11.61 -3.53
CA ASP A 8 -11.82 -12.87 -2.87
C ASP A 8 -10.97 -14.05 -3.38
N VAL A 9 -10.44 -13.96 -4.61
CA VAL A 9 -9.58 -15.00 -5.21
C VAL A 9 -8.09 -14.72 -4.99
N CYS A 10 -7.69 -13.46 -4.78
CA CYS A 10 -6.30 -13.12 -4.49
C CYS A 10 -5.87 -13.59 -3.08
N SER A 11 -4.76 -14.32 -3.00
CA SER A 11 -4.04 -14.55 -1.75
C SER A 11 -3.12 -13.37 -1.41
N GLU A 12 -2.70 -13.26 -0.14
CA GLU A 12 -1.61 -12.35 0.21
C GLU A 12 -0.30 -12.82 -0.44
N PRO A 13 0.60 -11.91 -0.87
CA PRO A 13 0.55 -10.44 -0.72
C PRO A 13 -0.21 -9.71 -1.84
N LEU A 14 -0.70 -10.43 -2.85
CA LEU A 14 -1.32 -9.84 -4.04
C LEU A 14 -2.61 -9.08 -3.69
N LYS A 15 -3.40 -9.60 -2.74
CA LYS A 15 -4.63 -8.96 -2.28
C LYS A 15 -4.36 -7.58 -1.66
N SER A 16 -3.34 -7.45 -0.82
CA SER A 16 -2.91 -6.15 -0.28
C SER A 16 -2.48 -5.18 -1.38
N ILE A 17 -1.65 -5.64 -2.33
CA ILE A 17 -1.18 -4.81 -3.46
C ILE A 17 -2.36 -4.29 -4.29
N VAL A 18 -3.31 -5.16 -4.63
CA VAL A 18 -4.51 -4.78 -5.41
C VAL A 18 -5.40 -3.83 -4.59
N THR A 19 -5.55 -4.07 -3.29
CA THR A 19 -6.32 -3.20 -2.40
C THR A 19 -5.72 -1.80 -2.34
N ILE A 20 -4.40 -1.68 -2.19
CA ILE A 20 -3.70 -0.39 -2.20
C ILE A 20 -3.91 0.29 -3.56
N ALA A 21 -3.65 -0.40 -4.67
CA ALA A 21 -3.82 0.16 -6.02
C ALA A 21 -5.22 0.72 -6.27
N LEU A 22 -6.25 0.00 -5.81
CA LEU A 22 -7.66 0.40 -5.96
C LEU A 22 -8.02 1.63 -5.13
N ASN A 23 -7.42 1.80 -3.97
CA ASN A 23 -7.75 2.90 -3.05
C ASN A 23 -6.89 4.14 -3.26
N THR A 24 -5.65 3.99 -3.74
CA THR A 24 -4.68 5.09 -3.85
C THR A 24 -4.39 5.52 -5.29
N GLY A 25 -4.82 4.74 -6.30
CA GLY A 25 -4.50 5.00 -7.70
C GLY A 25 -2.99 4.95 -8.01
N MET A 26 -2.21 4.29 -7.15
CA MET A 26 -0.80 4.06 -7.37
C MET A 26 -0.58 3.02 -8.47
N ARG A 27 0.48 3.19 -9.25
CA ARG A 27 0.90 2.20 -10.24
C ARG A 27 1.51 1.01 -9.53
N LYS A 28 1.37 -0.20 -10.11
CA LYS A 28 2.00 -1.44 -9.59
C LYS A 28 3.48 -1.25 -9.22
N GLY A 29 4.26 -0.57 -10.08
CA GLY A 29 5.68 -0.32 -9.81
C GLY A 29 5.93 0.66 -8.65
N GLU A 30 5.03 1.61 -8.41
CA GLU A 30 5.14 2.54 -7.27
C GLU A 30 4.82 1.80 -5.96
N ILE A 31 3.80 0.93 -5.97
CA ILE A 31 3.47 0.09 -4.82
C ILE A 31 4.64 -0.85 -4.52
N LEU A 32 5.10 -1.64 -5.50
CA LEU A 32 6.17 -2.62 -5.28
C LEU A 32 7.53 -2.05 -4.86
N ASN A 33 7.78 -0.74 -5.05
CA ASN A 33 9.00 -0.07 -4.62
C ASN A 33 8.79 0.82 -3.38
N LEU A 34 7.60 0.80 -2.80
CA LEU A 34 7.27 1.60 -1.63
C LEU A 34 8.11 1.14 -0.43
N LYS A 35 8.75 2.09 0.27
CA LYS A 35 9.54 1.80 1.46
C LYS A 35 8.83 2.34 2.70
N TRP A 36 9.10 1.76 3.87
CA TRP A 36 8.56 2.24 5.15
C TRP A 36 8.83 3.73 5.42
N ARG A 37 9.98 4.25 4.97
CA ARG A 37 10.33 5.68 5.09
C ARG A 37 9.44 6.60 4.26
N ASP A 38 8.75 6.05 3.28
CA ASP A 38 7.89 6.79 2.36
C ASP A 38 6.45 6.87 2.89
N ILE A 39 6.15 6.28 4.05
CA ILE A 39 4.80 6.23 4.66
C ILE A 39 4.80 7.00 5.98
N ASP A 40 3.97 8.05 6.08
CA ASP A 40 3.66 8.73 7.33
C ASP A 40 2.29 8.28 7.85
N PHE A 41 2.29 7.37 8.83
CA PHE A 41 1.09 6.87 9.47
C PHE A 41 0.39 7.90 10.37
N ASN A 42 1.11 8.91 10.86
CA ASN A 42 0.52 9.97 11.70
C ASN A 42 -0.32 10.91 10.84
N GLN A 43 0.24 11.34 9.71
CA GLN A 43 -0.44 12.22 8.75
C GLN A 43 -1.32 11.46 7.76
N ARG A 44 -1.20 10.13 7.71
CA ARG A 44 -1.87 9.25 6.74
C ARG A 44 -1.51 9.60 5.31
N ILE A 45 -0.22 9.79 5.03
CA ILE A 45 0.30 10.16 3.70
C ILE A 45 1.33 9.14 3.23
N ILE A 46 1.23 8.75 1.95
CA ILE A 46 2.26 8.01 1.23
C ILE A 46 2.98 8.98 0.28
N TYR A 47 4.29 9.07 0.40
CA TYR A 47 5.16 9.91 -0.42
C TYR A 47 5.75 9.09 -1.57
N LEU A 48 5.33 9.37 -2.80
CA LEU A 48 5.93 8.75 -3.98
C LEU A 48 7.13 9.55 -4.44
N LEU A 49 8.30 9.18 -3.94
CA LEU A 49 9.56 9.90 -4.18
C LEU A 49 10.27 9.49 -5.48
N GLU A 50 10.02 8.27 -5.96
CA GLU A 50 10.62 7.72 -7.18
C GLU A 50 9.53 7.32 -8.19
N THR A 51 9.12 8.28 -9.04
CA THR A 51 8.35 7.98 -10.24
C THR A 51 9.29 7.99 -11.45
N LYS A 52 9.01 7.17 -12.48
CA LYS A 52 9.80 7.15 -13.73
C LYS A 52 9.91 8.52 -14.42
N SER A 53 9.05 9.46 -14.04
CA SER A 53 8.95 10.82 -14.59
C SER A 53 9.47 11.90 -13.63
N GLY A 54 9.94 11.55 -12.42
CA GLY A 54 10.52 12.49 -11.46
C GLY A 54 9.52 13.37 -10.68
N GLU A 55 8.22 13.19 -10.90
CA GLU A 55 7.20 13.93 -10.15
C GLU A 55 6.98 13.28 -8.78
N LYS A 56 7.32 14.04 -7.73
CA LYS A 56 6.98 13.70 -6.35
C LYS A 56 5.52 14.02 -6.12
N ARG A 57 4.76 13.07 -5.59
CA ARG A 57 3.37 13.30 -5.19
C ARG A 57 3.07 12.67 -3.86
N GLU A 58 2.15 13.30 -3.15
CA GLU A 58 1.59 12.81 -1.89
C GLU A 58 0.27 12.12 -2.21
N VAL A 59 0.08 10.94 -1.62
CA VAL A 59 -1.16 10.17 -1.76
C VAL A 59 -1.77 9.97 -0.37
N PRO A 60 -2.95 10.54 -0.09
CA PRO A 60 -3.62 10.34 1.20
C PRO A 60 -4.06 8.89 1.35
N MET A 61 -3.86 8.32 2.54
CA MET A 61 -4.32 6.99 2.91
C MET A 61 -5.73 7.06 3.48
N ASN A 62 -6.65 6.30 2.89
CA ASN A 62 -7.94 6.03 3.50
C ASN A 62 -7.82 4.93 4.57
N ASP A 63 -8.89 4.70 5.33
CA ASP A 63 -8.89 3.71 6.41
C ASP A 63 -8.62 2.28 5.91
N VAL A 64 -8.97 1.96 4.66
CA VAL A 64 -8.72 0.63 4.10
C VAL A 64 -7.22 0.41 3.95
N VAL A 65 -6.52 1.35 3.31
CA VAL A 65 -5.06 1.28 3.10
C VAL A 65 -4.33 1.32 4.44
N TYR A 66 -4.75 2.21 5.34
CA TYR A 66 -4.17 2.33 6.68
C TYR A 66 -4.24 1.01 7.46
N ASN A 67 -5.33 0.24 7.30
CA ASN A 67 -5.51 -1.03 8.01
C ASN A 67 -4.86 -2.25 7.31
N VAL A 68 -4.47 -2.12 6.03
CA VAL A 68 -3.72 -3.15 5.29
C VAL A 68 -2.26 -3.14 5.72
N ASP A 69 -1.65 -1.95 5.80
CA ASP A 69 -0.21 -1.80 6.07
C ASP A 69 0.13 -1.58 7.56
N ARG A 70 -0.86 -1.59 8.45
CA ARG A 70 -0.59 -1.50 9.90
C ARG A 70 -0.09 -2.84 10.45
N PRO A 71 1.11 -2.89 11.05
CA PRO A 71 1.55 -4.07 11.80
C PRO A 71 0.52 -4.39 12.90
N LYS A 72 0.04 -5.64 12.92
CA LYS A 72 -1.09 -6.05 13.78
C LYS A 72 -0.69 -6.61 15.15
N ASP A 73 0.55 -6.45 15.59
CA ASP A 73 0.97 -6.91 16.92
C ASP A 73 2.02 -6.02 17.58
N SER A 74 1.94 -5.97 18.92
CA SER A 74 2.92 -5.35 19.82
C SER A 74 4.21 -6.17 19.97
N SER A 75 4.33 -7.29 19.23
CA SER A 75 5.37 -8.29 19.34
C SER A 75 5.51 -9.09 18.04
N GLY A 76 5.75 -8.46 16.89
CA GLY A 76 5.86 -9.23 15.65
C GLY A 76 6.56 -8.47 14.54
N ILE A 77 7.74 -8.94 14.20
CA ILE A 77 8.44 -8.59 12.96
C ILE A 77 7.61 -9.18 11.82
N ILE A 78 6.67 -8.41 11.26
CA ILE A 78 6.00 -8.77 10.02
C ILE A 78 6.05 -7.56 9.08
N GLY A 79 7.28 -7.13 8.80
CA GLY A 79 7.60 -6.14 7.77
C GLY A 79 8.17 -6.76 6.50
N SER A 80 8.15 -8.09 6.34
CA SER A 80 8.96 -8.80 5.33
C SER A 80 8.21 -9.48 4.18
N GLN A 81 6.88 -9.40 4.12
CA GLN A 81 6.13 -10.20 3.13
C GLN A 81 5.58 -9.39 1.94
N ILE A 82 5.59 -8.05 1.99
CA ILE A 82 5.08 -7.21 0.88
C ILE A 82 6.06 -6.10 0.44
N PHE A 83 7.01 -5.68 1.29
CA PHE A 83 8.01 -4.65 1.00
C PHE A 83 9.39 -5.04 1.52
#